data_AF-A0A8H7MN33-F1
#
_entry.id   AF-A0A8H7MN33-F1
#
_cell.length_a   1.000
_cell.length_b   1.000
_cell.length_c   1.000
_cell.angle_alpha   90.00
_cell.angle_beta   90.00
_cell.angle_gamma   90.00
#
_symmetry.space_group_name_H-M   'P 1'
#
loop_
_entity.id
_entity.type
_entity.pdbx_description
1 polymer ?
#
loop_
_entity_poly.entity_id
_entity_poly.type
_entity_poly.pdbx_seq_one_letter_code
_entity_poly.pdbx_strand_id
1 'polypeptide(L)'
;MIPSSPSRTPVPIANGIVDFPYKWDDITSKLNLTSNKDVPNFILGPIFLSHWTKLRDQLPLVPNTPINIIALDDKAAMVDFCNTIYTAMDCMATSEYDRPTSTDRTTWQPTEHIECLVYQCARDLAQPDRAFHAAFERQKQKNEAGRKDALTRIRGLAMLVLNLVINYTLMPPSNVIRKIEAVRPAKDPNCSPIPEVRRKWQLENMELGDLRKTVLDRQRKGVDEKQWLVDILMKDVKGGGGQEESEGVEVKREGDARVGGIKRKMEEDDEKEKKARLGSVVL
;
A
#
# COMPACT_ATOMS: atom_id res chain seq x y z
N MET A 1 3.25 -26.56 32.89
CA MET A 1 3.88 -25.56 32.02
C MET A 1 4.04 -26.19 30.65
N ILE A 2 3.26 -25.74 29.67
CA ILE A 2 3.33 -26.25 28.29
C ILE A 2 4.40 -25.41 27.57
N PRO A 3 5.41 -26.02 26.92
CA PRO A 3 6.41 -25.27 26.19
C PRO A 3 5.75 -24.55 25.00
N SER A 4 6.00 -23.25 24.91
CA SER A 4 5.66 -22.41 23.77
C SER A 4 6.23 -23.02 22.49
N SER A 5 5.35 -23.28 21.53
CA SER A 5 5.75 -23.79 20.21
C SER A 5 6.71 -22.83 19.52
N PRO A 6 7.72 -23.32 18.79
CA PRO A 6 8.68 -22.46 18.12
C PRO A 6 7.97 -21.57 17.10
N SER A 7 8.20 -20.28 17.26
CA SER A 7 7.83 -19.20 16.34
C SER A 7 8.14 -19.59 14.91
N ARG A 8 7.10 -19.72 14.06
CA ARG A 8 7.29 -19.69 12.62
C ARG A 8 7.58 -18.23 12.25
N THR A 9 8.85 -17.88 12.24
CA THR A 9 9.30 -16.75 11.43
C THR A 9 8.77 -16.98 10.02
N PRO A 10 8.15 -15.98 9.36
CA PRO A 10 7.80 -16.10 7.95
C PRO A 10 9.08 -16.45 7.19
N VAL A 11 9.15 -17.68 6.70
CA VAL A 11 10.26 -18.12 5.84
C VAL A 11 10.05 -17.38 4.51
N PRO A 12 11.04 -16.63 4.02
CA PRO A 12 10.99 -16.10 2.66
C PRO A 12 10.80 -17.29 1.71
N ILE A 13 9.62 -17.42 1.12
CA ILE A 13 9.36 -18.49 0.16
C ILE A 13 10.30 -18.23 -1.02
N ALA A 14 11.04 -19.26 -1.42
CA ALA A 14 12.18 -19.25 -2.34
C ALA A 14 11.91 -18.71 -3.77
N ASN A 15 10.76 -18.08 -4.03
CA ASN A 15 10.35 -17.56 -5.33
C ASN A 15 10.04 -16.05 -5.35
N GLY A 16 10.35 -15.30 -4.29
CA GLY A 16 10.17 -13.83 -4.29
C GLY A 16 8.71 -13.35 -4.34
N ILE A 17 7.75 -14.26 -4.18
CA ILE A 17 6.33 -13.95 -4.01
C ILE A 17 6.03 -14.09 -2.52
N VAL A 18 6.01 -12.98 -1.79
CA VAL A 18 5.38 -12.95 -0.47
C VAL A 18 3.88 -12.91 -0.76
N ASP A 19 3.20 -14.04 -0.54
CA ASP A 19 1.74 -14.06 -0.57
C ASP A 19 1.21 -13.23 0.60
N PHE A 20 0.14 -12.48 0.38
CA PHE A 20 -0.46 -11.74 1.48
C PHE A 20 -1.01 -12.73 2.52
N PRO A 21 -0.95 -12.43 3.83
CA PRO A 21 -1.50 -13.30 4.86
C PRO A 21 -3.02 -13.47 4.67
N TYR A 22 -3.67 -12.49 4.03
CA TYR A 22 -5.09 -12.54 3.72
C TYR A 22 -5.39 -12.22 2.26
N LYS A 23 -6.34 -12.96 1.71
CA LYS A 23 -6.86 -12.73 0.35
C LYS A 23 -7.72 -11.48 0.32
N TRP A 24 -7.62 -10.72 -0.77
CA TRP A 24 -8.42 -9.51 -0.98
C TRP A 24 -9.92 -9.79 -0.99
N ASP A 25 -10.37 -10.94 -1.52
CA ASP A 25 -11.78 -11.35 -1.51
C ASP A 25 -12.34 -11.54 -0.09
N ASP A 26 -11.50 -12.04 0.82
CA ASP A 26 -11.89 -12.22 2.23
C ASP A 26 -11.99 -10.88 2.97
N ILE A 27 -11.20 -9.89 2.54
CA ILE A 27 -11.23 -8.52 3.08
C ILE A 27 -12.45 -7.78 2.55
N THR A 28 -12.69 -7.80 1.23
CA THR A 28 -13.81 -7.08 0.60
C THR A 28 -15.15 -7.58 1.12
N SER A 29 -15.33 -8.90 1.24
CA SER A 29 -16.54 -9.48 1.84
C SER A 29 -16.79 -9.01 3.27
N LYS A 30 -15.73 -8.91 4.09
CA LYS A 30 -15.82 -8.45 5.49
C LYS A 30 -15.99 -6.94 5.62
N LEU A 31 -15.55 -6.15 4.65
CA LEU A 31 -15.70 -4.71 4.65
C LEU A 31 -16.96 -4.24 3.90
N ASN A 32 -17.78 -5.17 3.39
CA ASN A 32 -18.96 -4.89 2.55
C ASN A 32 -18.61 -4.09 1.28
N LEU A 33 -17.45 -4.39 0.69
CA LEU A 33 -17.01 -3.79 -0.56
C LEU A 33 -17.51 -4.62 -1.74
N THR A 34 -17.90 -3.96 -2.82
CA THR A 34 -18.45 -4.63 -4.01
C THR A 34 -17.41 -5.43 -4.79
N SER A 35 -16.14 -5.02 -4.75
CA SER A 35 -15.06 -5.69 -5.46
C SER A 35 -13.68 -5.33 -4.90
N ASN A 36 -12.65 -6.07 -5.30
CA ASN A 36 -11.26 -5.74 -4.98
C ASN A 36 -10.80 -4.38 -5.55
N LYS A 37 -11.50 -3.84 -6.56
CA LYS A 37 -11.22 -2.52 -7.12
C LYS A 37 -11.58 -1.37 -6.17
N ASP A 38 -12.42 -1.64 -5.17
CA ASP A 38 -12.86 -0.65 -4.19
C ASP A 38 -11.89 -0.52 -3.01
N VAL A 39 -11.02 -1.52 -2.79
CA VAL A 39 -10.03 -1.52 -1.71
C VAL A 39 -9.07 -0.32 -1.79
N PRO A 40 -8.47 0.02 -2.96
CA PRO A 40 -7.68 1.25 -3.09
C PRO A 40 -8.43 2.51 -2.65
N ASN A 41 -9.69 2.66 -3.04
CA ASN A 41 -10.49 3.84 -2.69
C ASN A 41 -10.81 3.87 -1.20
N PHE A 42 -11.05 2.72 -0.59
CA PHE A 42 -11.22 2.60 0.86
C PHE A 42 -9.94 3.00 1.61
N ILE A 43 -8.78 2.50 1.21
CA ILE A 43 -7.47 2.83 1.81
C ILE A 43 -7.16 4.32 1.67
N LEU A 44 -7.43 4.91 0.49
CA LEU A 44 -7.20 6.33 0.23
C LEU A 44 -8.29 7.23 0.83
N GLY A 45 -9.37 6.64 1.38
CA GLY A 45 -10.43 7.36 2.06
C GLY A 45 -9.90 8.12 3.27
N PRO A 46 -10.41 9.33 3.55
CA PRO A 46 -9.82 10.24 4.52
C PRO A 46 -9.77 9.66 5.94
N ILE A 47 -10.78 8.89 6.34
CA ILE A 47 -10.85 8.27 7.68
C ILE A 47 -9.69 7.28 7.84
N PHE A 48 -9.65 6.25 6.98
CA PHE A 48 -8.62 5.21 7.05
C PHE A 48 -7.21 5.79 6.85
N LEU A 49 -7.02 6.61 5.81
CA LEU A 49 -5.72 7.20 5.49
C LEU A 49 -5.16 8.04 6.63
N SER A 50 -6.01 8.79 7.33
CA SER A 50 -5.57 9.64 8.46
C SER A 50 -5.00 8.83 9.61
N HIS A 51 -5.65 7.72 9.98
CA HIS A 51 -5.19 6.88 11.07
C HIS A 51 -4.01 6.00 10.64
N TRP A 52 -4.05 5.48 9.41
CA TRP A 52 -2.93 4.72 8.83
C TRP A 52 -1.63 5.51 8.87
N THR A 53 -1.66 6.77 8.43
CA THR A 53 -0.46 7.61 8.38
C THR A 53 0.07 7.97 9.77
N LYS A 54 -0.81 8.21 10.75
CA LYS A 54 -0.40 8.36 12.15
C LYS A 54 0.31 7.11 12.67
N LEU A 55 -0.20 5.92 12.37
CA LEU A 55 0.44 4.66 12.75
C LEU A 55 1.80 4.51 12.07
N ARG A 56 1.86 4.66 10.74
CA ARG A 56 3.11 4.55 9.96
C ARG A 56 4.22 5.45 10.50
N ASP A 57 3.86 6.68 10.91
CA ASP A 57 4.85 7.64 11.40
C ASP A 57 5.25 7.42 12.87
N GLN A 58 4.47 6.65 13.64
CA GLN A 58 4.76 6.30 15.04
C GLN A 58 5.46 4.95 15.17
N LEU A 59 5.00 3.97 14.40
CA LEU A 59 5.61 2.66 14.22
C LEU A 59 6.32 2.68 12.85
N PRO A 60 7.59 3.11 12.78
CA PRO A 60 8.28 3.29 11.51
C PRO A 60 8.37 1.96 10.76
N LEU A 61 7.59 1.87 9.68
CA LEU A 61 7.53 0.69 8.82
C LEU A 61 8.75 0.69 7.89
N VAL A 62 9.87 0.15 8.37
CA VAL A 62 11.14 0.18 7.63
C VAL A 62 11.12 -0.84 6.46
N PRO A 63 11.43 -0.42 5.22
CA PRO A 63 11.52 -1.33 4.09
C PRO A 63 12.56 -2.43 4.29
N ASN A 64 12.26 -3.63 3.82
CA ASN A 64 12.99 -4.88 3.99
C ASN A 64 13.15 -5.34 5.46
N THR A 65 12.35 -4.81 6.39
CA THR A 65 12.37 -5.19 7.80
C THR A 65 11.05 -5.86 8.18
N PRO A 66 11.01 -7.17 8.44
CA PRO A 66 9.78 -7.82 8.86
C PRO A 66 9.35 -7.29 10.23
N ILE A 67 8.06 -6.98 10.35
CA ILE A 67 7.44 -6.63 11.63
C ILE A 67 6.70 -7.85 12.13
N ASN A 68 7.03 -8.29 13.35
CA ASN A 68 6.43 -9.47 13.92
C ASN A 68 5.07 -9.12 14.57
N ILE A 69 3.98 -9.58 13.96
CA ILE A 69 2.61 -9.34 14.42
C ILE A 69 1.92 -10.71 14.63
N ILE A 70 2.54 -11.55 15.47
CA ILE A 70 2.16 -12.95 15.72
C ILE A 70 0.65 -13.10 16.00
N ALA A 71 0.06 -12.13 16.69
CA ALA A 71 -1.33 -12.17 17.13
C ALA A 71 -2.36 -12.16 15.97
N LEU A 72 -1.99 -11.80 14.75
CA LEU A 72 -2.96 -11.71 13.65
C LEU A 72 -2.91 -12.92 12.72
N ASP A 73 -1.77 -13.57 12.55
CA ASP A 73 -1.66 -14.76 11.69
C ASP A 73 -2.33 -16.00 12.30
N ASP A 74 -2.46 -16.06 13.63
CA ASP A 74 -3.21 -17.11 14.32
C ASP A 74 -4.71 -16.81 14.40
N LYS A 75 -5.54 -17.83 14.14
CA LYS A 75 -7.00 -17.66 14.10
C LYS A 75 -7.57 -17.34 15.49
N ALA A 76 -7.06 -17.94 16.56
CA ALA A 76 -7.55 -17.67 17.91
C ALA A 76 -7.13 -16.28 18.36
N ALA A 77 -5.86 -15.92 18.15
CA ALA A 77 -5.37 -14.59 18.47
C ALA A 77 -6.06 -13.47 17.68
N MET A 78 -6.41 -13.68 16.40
CA MET A 78 -7.23 -12.74 15.63
C MET A 78 -8.64 -12.57 16.22
N VAL A 79 -9.24 -13.65 16.74
CA VAL A 79 -10.55 -13.58 17.41
C VAL A 79 -10.43 -12.77 18.69
N ASP A 80 -9.40 -13.01 19.50
CA ASP A 80 -9.14 -12.28 20.74
C ASP A 80 -8.88 -10.80 20.45
N PHE A 81 -8.04 -10.48 19.47
CA PHE A 81 -7.81 -9.13 18.98
C PHE A 81 -9.13 -8.43 18.62
N CYS A 82 -9.98 -9.06 17.80
CA CYS A 82 -11.25 -8.45 17.39
C CYS A 82 -12.19 -8.23 18.59
N ASN A 83 -12.21 -9.15 19.57
CA ASN A 83 -12.99 -9.02 20.78
C ASN A 83 -12.47 -7.88 21.69
N THR A 84 -11.16 -7.70 21.80
CA THR A 84 -10.54 -6.58 22.52
C THR A 84 -11.01 -5.25 21.93
N ILE A 85 -10.90 -5.09 20.61
CA ILE A 85 -11.36 -3.88 19.91
C ILE A 85 -12.86 -3.66 20.11
N TYR A 86 -13.67 -4.70 19.91
CA TYR A 86 -15.12 -4.61 20.08
C TYR A 86 -15.49 -4.18 21.51
N THR A 87 -14.85 -4.77 22.53
CA THR A 87 -15.08 -4.44 23.94
C THR A 87 -14.67 -2.99 24.23
N ALA A 88 -13.54 -2.53 23.70
CA ALA A 88 -13.11 -1.14 23.84
C ALA A 88 -14.08 -0.14 23.18
N MET A 89 -14.86 -0.57 22.17
CA MET A 89 -15.90 0.25 21.53
C MET A 89 -17.23 0.23 22.30
N ASP A 90 -17.55 -0.88 22.99
CA ASP A 90 -18.83 -1.07 23.70
C ASP A 90 -18.82 -0.44 25.10
N CYS A 91 -17.65 -0.36 25.75
CA CYS A 91 -17.50 0.37 26.98
C CYS A 91 -17.88 1.85 26.77
N MET A 92 -18.94 2.34 27.43
CA MET A 92 -19.40 3.74 27.39
C MET A 92 -18.40 4.76 27.98
N ALA A 93 -17.13 4.39 28.10
CA ALA A 93 -16.03 5.17 28.63
C ALA A 93 -15.08 5.59 27.50
N THR A 94 -14.30 6.62 27.75
CA THR A 94 -13.08 6.89 27.00
C THR A 94 -12.15 5.68 27.05
N SER A 95 -11.75 5.15 25.90
CA SER A 95 -10.72 4.11 25.78
C SER A 95 -9.33 4.76 25.78
N GLU A 96 -8.29 4.01 26.16
CA GLU A 96 -6.90 4.44 26.00
C GLU A 96 -6.56 4.80 24.53
N TYR A 97 -7.21 4.12 23.58
CA TYR A 97 -7.04 4.37 22.15
C TYR A 97 -7.70 5.67 21.69
N ASP A 98 -8.60 6.28 22.46
CA ASP A 98 -9.21 7.56 22.11
C ASP A 98 -8.22 8.72 22.22
N ARG A 99 -7.31 8.64 23.20
CA ARG A 99 -6.37 9.71 23.55
C ARG A 99 -5.04 9.14 24.03
N PRO A 100 -4.32 8.37 23.20
CA PRO A 100 -3.07 7.78 23.64
C PRO A 100 -2.05 8.87 23.90
N THR A 101 -1.46 8.85 25.09
CA THR A 101 -0.42 9.81 25.48
C THR A 101 0.87 9.52 24.70
N SER A 102 1.79 10.48 24.69
CA SER A 102 3.11 10.24 24.08
C SER A 102 3.85 9.10 24.77
N THR A 103 3.69 8.97 26.09
CA THR A 103 4.29 7.89 26.89
C THR A 103 3.76 6.54 26.45
N ASP A 104 2.44 6.38 26.35
CA ASP A 104 1.81 5.11 25.92
C ASP A 104 2.39 4.67 24.58
N ARG A 105 2.44 5.59 23.61
CA ARG A 105 2.95 5.32 22.26
C ARG A 105 4.42 4.93 22.24
N THR A 106 5.24 5.39 23.19
CA THR A 106 6.66 5.00 23.25
C THR A 106 6.87 3.64 23.88
N THR A 107 5.94 3.18 24.72
CA THR A 107 6.01 1.87 25.39
C THR A 107 5.28 0.77 24.64
N TRP A 108 4.40 1.15 23.71
CA TRP A 108 3.59 0.21 22.96
C TRP A 108 4.40 -0.72 22.06
N GLN A 109 3.96 -1.97 22.03
CA GLN A 109 4.37 -2.98 21.08
C GLN A 109 3.67 -2.75 19.73
N PRO A 110 4.22 -3.28 18.62
CA PRO A 110 3.62 -3.13 17.30
C PRO A 110 2.14 -3.55 17.23
N THR A 111 1.75 -4.59 17.98
CA THR A 111 0.36 -5.05 18.07
C THR A 111 -0.57 -3.99 18.67
N GLU A 112 -0.15 -3.29 19.72
CA GLU A 112 -0.96 -2.27 20.41
C GLU A 112 -1.15 -1.02 19.52
N HIS A 113 -0.13 -0.65 18.73
CA HIS A 113 -0.29 0.38 17.70
C HIS A 113 -1.36 -0.03 16.68
N ILE A 114 -1.32 -1.28 16.22
CA ILE A 114 -2.30 -1.81 15.25
C ILE A 114 -3.71 -1.88 15.85
N GLU A 115 -3.84 -2.29 17.12
CA GLU A 115 -5.10 -2.25 17.85
C GLU A 115 -5.67 -0.84 17.87
N CYS A 116 -4.86 0.16 18.24
CA CYS A 116 -5.25 1.56 18.25
C CYS A 116 -5.72 2.04 16.86
N LEU A 117 -5.00 1.69 15.80
CA LEU A 117 -5.39 2.01 14.43
C LEU A 117 -6.75 1.39 14.04
N VAL A 118 -6.92 0.09 14.27
CA VAL A 118 -8.16 -0.63 13.91
C VAL A 118 -9.32 -0.08 14.73
N TYR A 119 -9.11 0.18 16.02
CA TYR A 119 -10.08 0.82 16.90
C TYR A 119 -10.53 2.18 16.36
N GLN A 120 -9.59 3.09 16.11
CA GLN A 120 -9.91 4.45 15.65
C GLN A 120 -10.61 4.45 14.29
N CYS A 121 -10.18 3.59 13.37
CA CYS A 121 -10.86 3.41 12.09
C CYS A 121 -12.28 2.87 12.28
N ALA A 122 -12.46 1.81 13.07
CA ALA A 122 -13.77 1.20 13.31
C ALA A 122 -14.72 2.20 13.97
N ARG A 123 -14.25 2.94 14.98
CA ARG A 123 -15.02 3.96 15.70
C ARG A 123 -15.49 5.09 14.78
N ASP A 124 -14.62 5.62 13.92
CA ASP A 124 -15.00 6.69 12.99
C ASP A 124 -15.89 6.19 11.85
N LEU A 125 -15.68 4.96 11.38
CA LEU A 125 -16.53 4.32 10.36
C LEU A 125 -17.88 3.85 10.92
N ALA A 126 -18.04 3.78 12.25
CA ALA A 126 -19.27 3.45 12.94
C ALA A 126 -20.18 4.67 13.20
N GLN A 127 -19.70 5.90 12.95
CA GLN A 127 -20.49 7.12 13.08
C GLN A 127 -21.73 7.08 12.15
N PRO A 128 -22.80 7.83 12.46
CA PRO A 128 -23.97 7.97 11.58
C PRO A 128 -23.57 8.26 10.13
N ASP A 129 -24.29 7.64 9.19
CA ASP A 129 -24.08 7.78 7.74
C ASP A 129 -22.70 7.32 7.22
N ARG A 130 -21.96 6.53 8.01
CA ARG A 130 -20.69 5.91 7.60
C ARG A 130 -20.83 4.42 7.29
N ALA A 131 -19.80 3.87 6.65
CA ALA A 131 -19.81 2.53 6.08
C ALA A 131 -20.16 1.41 7.06
N PHE A 132 -19.82 1.53 8.34
CA PHE A 132 -20.10 0.52 9.37
C PHE A 132 -21.21 0.93 10.32
N HIS A 133 -21.88 2.08 10.12
CA HIS A 133 -22.88 2.59 11.05
C HIS A 133 -23.89 1.52 11.47
N ALA A 134 -24.47 0.83 10.48
CA ALA A 134 -25.45 -0.22 10.71
C ALA A 134 -24.91 -1.38 11.56
N ALA A 135 -23.63 -1.74 11.44
CA ALA A 135 -23.03 -2.83 12.20
C ALA A 135 -22.86 -2.49 13.69
N PHE A 136 -22.69 -1.19 14.00
CA PHE A 136 -22.43 -0.69 15.36
C PHE A 136 -23.62 0.03 15.99
N GLU A 137 -24.78 0.00 15.34
CA GLU A 137 -25.99 0.61 15.86
C GLU A 137 -26.52 -0.17 17.08
N ARG A 138 -26.73 0.51 18.22
CA ARG A 138 -27.17 -0.12 19.48
C ARG A 138 -28.42 -0.98 19.33
N GLN A 139 -29.36 -0.60 18.45
CA GLN A 139 -30.57 -1.40 18.21
C GLN A 139 -30.26 -2.78 17.63
N LYS A 140 -29.22 -2.88 16.79
CA LYS A 140 -28.76 -4.12 16.17
C LYS A 140 -27.82 -4.90 17.10
N GLN A 141 -26.99 -4.22 17.88
CA GLN A 141 -26.04 -4.87 18.81
C GLN A 141 -26.70 -5.56 20.01
N LYS A 142 -27.97 -5.26 20.32
CA LYS A 142 -28.75 -5.95 21.36
C LYS A 142 -28.96 -7.44 21.08
N ASN A 143 -28.70 -7.91 19.86
CA ASN A 143 -28.78 -9.32 19.48
C ASN A 143 -27.42 -9.86 18.99
N GLU A 144 -27.26 -11.18 19.09
CA GLU A 144 -26.00 -11.88 18.74
C GLU A 144 -25.59 -11.66 17.27
N ALA A 145 -26.56 -11.48 16.37
CA ALA A 145 -26.32 -11.22 14.96
C ALA A 145 -25.62 -9.87 14.71
N GLY A 146 -26.04 -8.80 15.40
CA GLY A 146 -25.40 -7.49 15.29
C GLY A 146 -23.98 -7.48 15.84
N ARG A 147 -23.75 -8.15 16.98
CA ARG A 147 -22.38 -8.34 17.51
C ARG A 147 -21.48 -9.06 16.50
N LYS A 148 -22.00 -10.10 15.84
CA LYS A 148 -21.25 -10.86 14.83
C LYS A 148 -20.90 -10.00 13.60
N ASP A 149 -21.80 -9.13 13.14
CA ASP A 149 -21.52 -8.22 12.03
C ASP A 149 -20.44 -7.18 12.39
N ALA A 150 -20.52 -6.57 13.56
CA ALA A 150 -19.49 -5.65 14.06
C ALA A 150 -18.09 -6.30 14.12
N LEU A 151 -17.99 -7.48 14.75
CA LEU A 151 -16.74 -8.26 14.79
C LEU A 151 -16.23 -8.61 13.39
N THR A 152 -17.14 -8.86 12.44
CA THR A 152 -16.79 -9.11 11.04
C THR A 152 -16.15 -7.88 10.39
N ARG A 153 -16.67 -6.67 10.64
CA ARG A 153 -16.08 -5.41 10.14
C ARG A 153 -14.70 -5.14 10.74
N ILE A 154 -14.56 -5.32 12.06
CA ILE A 154 -13.28 -5.16 12.77
C ILE A 154 -12.24 -6.12 12.17
N ARG A 155 -12.61 -7.38 11.96
CA ARG A 155 -11.73 -8.38 11.34
C ARG A 155 -11.30 -7.98 9.94
N GLY A 156 -12.22 -7.47 9.12
CA GLY A 156 -11.89 -6.96 7.78
C GLY A 156 -10.84 -5.84 7.82
N LEU A 157 -10.96 -4.92 8.78
CA LEU A 157 -9.99 -3.83 8.97
C LEU A 157 -8.62 -4.37 9.41
N ALA A 158 -8.59 -5.29 10.38
CA ALA A 158 -7.35 -5.89 10.86
C ALA A 158 -6.60 -6.60 9.72
N MET A 159 -7.32 -7.36 8.90
CA MET A 159 -6.76 -8.04 7.73
C MET A 159 -6.20 -7.06 6.70
N LEU A 160 -6.93 -5.97 6.42
CA LEU A 160 -6.47 -4.91 5.53
C LEU A 160 -5.18 -4.24 6.03
N VAL A 161 -5.13 -3.90 7.31
CA VAL A 161 -3.97 -3.27 7.94
C VAL A 161 -2.75 -4.17 7.86
N LEU A 162 -2.88 -5.46 8.14
CA LEU A 162 -1.75 -6.39 8.09
C LEU A 162 -1.19 -6.54 6.66
N ASN A 163 -2.07 -6.68 5.67
CA ASN A 163 -1.65 -6.66 4.26
C ASN A 163 -0.90 -5.37 3.91
N LEU A 164 -1.33 -4.22 4.46
CA LEU A 164 -0.70 -2.94 4.19
C LEU A 164 0.67 -2.81 4.89
N VAL A 165 0.81 -3.30 6.12
CA VAL A 165 2.11 -3.38 6.82
C VAL A 165 3.11 -4.22 6.02
N ILE A 166 2.69 -5.38 5.52
CA ILE A 166 3.55 -6.23 4.68
C ILE A 166 3.89 -5.54 3.36
N ASN A 167 2.96 -4.81 2.74
CA ASN A 167 3.25 -4.02 1.54
C ASN A 167 4.32 -2.95 1.79
N TYR A 168 4.28 -2.29 2.94
CA TYR A 168 5.24 -1.24 3.30
C TYR A 168 6.63 -1.79 3.66
N THR A 169 6.68 -3.01 4.18
CA THR A 169 7.91 -3.57 4.76
C THR A 169 8.59 -4.61 3.88
N LEU A 170 7.86 -5.43 3.13
CA LEU A 170 8.43 -6.60 2.45
C LEU A 170 8.19 -6.63 0.94
N MET A 171 7.29 -5.80 0.41
CA MET A 171 6.91 -5.81 -1.00
C MET A 171 7.44 -4.61 -1.77
N PRO A 172 7.61 -4.74 -3.10
CA PRO A 172 7.76 -3.57 -3.97
C PRO A 172 6.55 -2.63 -3.84
N PRO A 173 6.75 -1.30 -3.89
CA PRO A 173 5.67 -0.33 -3.66
C PRO A 173 4.61 -0.41 -4.77
N SER A 174 3.39 -0.81 -4.38
CA SER A 174 2.25 -0.86 -5.29
C SER A 174 1.74 0.54 -5.65
N ASN A 175 0.85 0.63 -6.66
CA ASN A 175 0.23 1.89 -7.07
C ASN A 175 -0.54 2.56 -5.92
N VAL A 176 -1.13 1.79 -5.01
CA VAL A 176 -1.83 2.34 -3.84
C VAL A 176 -0.84 2.98 -2.89
N ILE A 177 0.28 2.32 -2.61
CA ILE A 177 1.36 2.84 -1.75
C ILE A 177 1.91 4.15 -2.33
N ARG A 178 2.15 4.18 -3.64
CA ARG A 178 2.61 5.40 -4.33
C ARG A 178 1.61 6.55 -4.19
N LYS A 179 0.30 6.27 -4.25
CA LYS A 179 -0.75 7.28 -4.03
C LYS A 179 -0.81 7.73 -2.57
N ILE A 180 -0.67 6.82 -1.59
CA ILE A 180 -0.60 7.18 -0.18
C ILE A 180 0.56 8.16 0.05
N GLU A 181 1.76 7.81 -0.39
CA GLU A 181 2.95 8.65 -0.21
C GLU A 181 2.86 9.99 -0.95
N ALA A 182 2.15 10.05 -2.09
CA ALA A 182 1.90 11.30 -2.79
C ALA A 182 0.95 12.24 -2.03
N VAL A 183 -0.06 11.69 -1.34
CA VAL A 183 -1.05 12.47 -0.57
C VAL A 183 -0.55 12.79 0.84
N ARG A 184 0.16 11.85 1.46
CA ARG A 184 0.69 11.92 2.82
C ARG A 184 2.11 11.34 2.83
N PRO A 185 3.14 12.13 2.48
CA PRO A 185 4.53 11.68 2.52
C PRO A 185 4.93 11.14 3.90
N ALA A 186 5.86 10.18 3.94
CA ALA A 186 6.45 9.72 5.19
C ALA A 186 7.11 10.88 5.95
N LYS A 187 6.91 10.94 7.28
CA LYS A 187 7.56 11.95 8.14
C LYS A 187 9.09 11.85 8.07
N ASP A 188 9.61 10.62 8.09
CA ASP A 188 11.01 10.33 7.80
C ASP A 188 11.13 9.74 6.39
N PRO A 189 11.77 10.47 5.44
CA PRO A 189 11.95 9.99 4.08
C PRO A 189 12.74 8.67 3.99
N ASN A 190 13.60 8.32 4.96
CA ASN A 190 14.32 7.04 4.97
C ASN A 190 13.39 5.85 5.22
N CYS A 191 12.26 6.08 5.88
CA CYS A 191 11.24 5.08 6.12
C CYS A 191 10.22 4.99 4.98
N SER A 192 10.29 5.84 3.95
CA SER A 192 9.36 5.76 2.82
C SER A 192 9.50 4.40 2.12
N PRO A 193 8.41 3.69 1.78
CA PRO A 193 8.48 2.43 1.04
C PRO A 193 8.99 2.61 -0.39
N ILE A 194 8.97 3.85 -0.93
CA ILE A 194 9.40 4.16 -2.29
C ILE A 194 10.93 4.33 -2.36
N PRO A 195 11.67 3.45 -3.08
CA PRO A 195 13.12 3.53 -3.15
C PRO A 195 13.64 4.86 -3.74
N GLU A 196 12.90 5.41 -4.70
CA GLU A 196 13.23 6.68 -5.34
C GLU A 196 13.20 7.85 -4.34
N VAL A 197 12.23 7.85 -3.41
CA VAL A 197 12.12 8.88 -2.36
C VAL A 197 13.28 8.80 -1.39
N ARG A 198 13.59 7.59 -0.90
CA ARG A 198 14.73 7.36 0.00
C ARG A 198 16.05 7.80 -0.64
N ARG A 199 16.30 7.36 -1.88
CA ARG A 199 17.52 7.68 -2.61
C ARG A 199 17.65 9.17 -2.89
N LYS A 200 16.57 9.84 -3.29
CA LYS A 200 16.57 11.28 -3.53
C LYS A 200 16.97 12.03 -2.26
N TRP A 201 16.34 11.70 -1.13
CA TRP A 201 16.66 12.33 0.16
C TRP A 201 18.12 12.08 0.57
N GLN A 202 18.64 10.86 0.41
CA GLN A 202 20.05 10.55 0.69
C GLN A 202 21.01 11.38 -0.16
N LEU A 203 20.72 11.54 -1.46
CA LEU A 203 21.57 12.34 -2.36
C LEU A 203 21.51 13.84 -2.07
N GLU A 204 20.33 14.36 -1.69
CA GLU A 204 20.16 15.77 -1.32
C GLU A 204 20.85 16.14 0.00
N ASN A 205 21.06 15.17 0.89
CA ASN A 205 21.72 15.36 2.19
C ASN A 205 23.16 14.85 2.22
N MET A 206 23.70 14.41 1.09
CA MET A 206 25.09 13.97 0.96
C MET A 206 26.02 15.16 0.75
N GLU A 207 27.23 15.13 1.32
CA GLU A 207 28.23 16.15 1.05
C GLU A 207 28.64 16.13 -0.43
N LEU A 208 28.93 17.31 -1.00
CA LEU A 208 29.31 17.46 -2.41
C LEU A 208 30.48 16.57 -2.82
N GLY A 209 31.45 16.34 -1.93
CA GLY A 209 32.59 15.45 -2.18
C GLY A 209 32.17 13.99 -2.35
N ASP A 210 31.31 13.50 -1.45
CA ASP A 210 30.78 12.13 -1.51
C ASP A 210 29.80 11.92 -2.65
N LEU A 211 29.01 12.95 -2.98
CA LEU A 211 28.11 12.94 -4.13
C LEU A 211 28.90 12.85 -5.43
N ARG A 212 29.96 13.66 -5.57
CA ARG A 212 30.90 13.59 -6.70
C ARG A 212 31.49 12.20 -6.80
N LYS A 213 32.06 11.67 -5.72
CA LYS A 213 32.62 10.31 -5.70
C LYS A 213 31.61 9.25 -6.13
N THR A 214 30.38 9.29 -5.58
CA THR A 214 29.32 8.32 -5.89
C THR A 214 28.89 8.34 -7.37
N VAL A 215 28.81 9.53 -7.97
CA VAL A 215 28.46 9.70 -9.39
C VAL A 215 29.64 9.33 -10.29
N LEU A 216 30.83 9.82 -9.96
CA LEU A 216 32.04 9.65 -10.75
C LEU A 216 32.54 8.20 -10.74
N ASP A 217 32.55 7.53 -9.59
CA ASP A 217 33.04 6.14 -9.46
C ASP A 217 32.25 5.16 -10.33
N ARG A 218 30.94 5.38 -10.52
CA ARG A 218 30.10 4.56 -11.40
C ARG A 218 30.47 4.72 -12.88
N GLN A 219 30.89 5.91 -13.29
CA GLN A 219 31.26 6.19 -14.69
C GLN A 219 32.74 5.91 -14.97
N ARG A 220 33.59 6.01 -13.95
CA ARG A 220 35.04 5.84 -14.05
C ARG A 220 35.49 4.42 -14.38
N LYS A 221 34.71 3.41 -13.99
CA LYS A 221 35.10 1.99 -14.12
C LYS A 221 36.53 1.68 -13.60
N GLY A 222 36.96 2.36 -12.54
CA GLY A 222 38.28 2.16 -11.92
C GLY A 222 39.43 3.04 -12.45
N VAL A 223 39.18 4.01 -13.32
CA VAL A 223 40.18 5.01 -13.74
C VAL A 223 40.43 6.04 -12.62
N ASP A 224 41.59 6.71 -12.59
CA ASP A 224 41.88 7.81 -11.65
C ASP A 224 41.08 9.09 -11.96
N GLU A 225 40.85 9.96 -10.96
CA GLU A 225 39.96 11.14 -11.06
C GLU A 225 40.44 12.13 -12.05
N LYS A 226 41.70 12.46 -11.86
CA LYS A 226 42.37 13.45 -12.64
C LYS A 226 42.45 12.95 -14.07
N GLN A 227 42.78 11.67 -14.26
CA GLN A 227 42.90 11.09 -15.59
C GLN A 227 41.55 10.99 -16.32
N TRP A 228 40.50 10.51 -15.65
CA TRP A 228 39.17 10.38 -16.26
C TRP A 228 38.56 11.74 -16.64
N LEU A 229 38.69 12.76 -15.77
CA LEU A 229 38.23 14.11 -16.07
C LEU A 229 39.03 14.74 -17.23
N VAL A 230 40.34 14.50 -17.26
CA VAL A 230 41.21 14.93 -18.37
C VAL A 230 40.78 14.26 -19.68
N ASP A 231 40.47 12.97 -19.68
CA ASP A 231 40.06 12.24 -20.87
C ASP A 231 38.70 12.72 -21.41
N ILE A 232 37.75 13.11 -20.54
CA ILE A 232 36.47 13.74 -20.93
C ILE A 232 36.72 15.12 -21.54
N LEU A 233 37.49 15.98 -20.86
CA LEU A 233 37.81 17.32 -21.35
C LEU A 233 38.56 17.26 -22.69
N MET A 234 39.46 16.30 -22.86
CA MET A 234 40.20 16.12 -24.12
C MET A 234 39.32 15.53 -25.23
N LYS A 235 38.29 14.75 -24.91
CA LYS A 235 37.26 14.33 -25.88
C LYS A 235 36.41 15.52 -26.32
N ASP A 236 35.98 16.38 -25.40
CA ASP A 236 35.18 17.55 -25.71
C ASP A 236 35.97 18.59 -26.52
N VAL A 237 37.27 18.76 -26.24
CA VAL A 237 38.17 19.64 -27.01
C VAL A 237 38.45 19.10 -28.42
N LYS A 238 38.41 17.77 -28.62
CA LYS A 238 38.56 17.14 -29.94
C LYS A 238 37.26 17.02 -30.73
N GLY A 239 36.10 17.28 -30.12
CA GLY A 239 34.76 17.17 -30.73
C GLY A 239 34.20 18.45 -31.34
N GLY A 240 34.94 19.57 -31.33
CA GLY A 240 34.51 20.87 -31.86
C GLY A 240 34.59 21.04 -33.40
N GLY A 241 34.69 19.95 -34.16
CA GLY A 241 34.66 19.97 -35.63
C GLY A 241 33.94 18.72 -36.11
N GLY A 242 32.69 18.90 -36.57
CA GLY A 242 31.74 17.82 -36.74
C GLY A 242 32.16 16.70 -37.69
N GLN A 243 31.77 15.47 -37.35
CA GLN A 243 30.95 14.61 -38.20
C GLN A 243 30.36 13.48 -37.33
N GLU A 244 29.08 13.18 -37.59
CA GLU A 244 28.33 12.09 -36.98
C GLU A 244 29.03 10.75 -37.20
N GLU A 245 29.17 9.96 -36.13
CA GLU A 245 28.91 8.52 -36.20
C GLU A 245 28.26 8.08 -34.89
N SER A 246 26.99 7.70 -35.04
CA SER A 246 26.12 7.15 -34.03
C SER A 246 26.60 5.74 -33.63
N GLU A 247 27.30 5.61 -32.51
CA GLU A 247 27.19 4.40 -31.70
C GLU A 247 26.00 4.56 -30.76
N GLY A 248 24.85 4.12 -31.27
CA GLY A 248 23.62 3.99 -30.52
C GLY A 248 23.84 3.07 -29.33
N VAL A 249 23.64 3.62 -28.13
CA VAL A 249 23.35 2.82 -26.95
C VAL A 249 22.07 2.05 -27.23
N GLU A 250 22.23 0.75 -27.48
CA GLU A 250 21.14 -0.21 -27.56
C GLU A 250 20.48 -0.32 -26.19
N VAL A 251 19.47 0.52 -25.95
CA VAL A 251 18.53 0.33 -24.85
C VAL A 251 17.65 -0.85 -25.26
N LYS A 252 17.91 -2.03 -24.68
CA LYS A 252 16.93 -3.12 -24.65
C LYS A 252 15.66 -2.61 -23.95
N ARG A 253 14.71 -2.10 -24.74
CA ARG A 253 13.29 -2.08 -24.39
C ARG A 253 12.70 -3.41 -24.79
N GLU A 254 12.55 -4.30 -23.83
CA GLU A 254 11.79 -5.51 -23.98
C GLU A 254 10.30 -5.19 -23.71
N GLY A 255 9.50 -5.24 -24.78
CA GLY A 255 8.08 -5.56 -24.71
C GLY A 255 7.08 -4.40 -24.57
N ASP A 256 6.80 -3.70 -25.67
CA ASP A 256 5.42 -3.31 -25.97
C ASP A 256 5.10 -3.65 -27.43
N ALA A 257 4.13 -4.54 -27.62
CA ALA A 257 3.71 -5.04 -28.92
C ALA A 257 2.81 -4.02 -29.62
N ARG A 258 3.37 -3.39 -30.65
CA ARG A 258 2.77 -2.88 -31.90
C ARG A 258 1.27 -2.56 -31.91
N VAL A 259 0.99 -1.26 -32.03
CA VAL A 259 -0.14 -0.74 -32.81
C VAL A 259 0.18 -0.87 -34.29
N GLY A 260 -0.78 -1.37 -35.08
CA GLY A 260 -0.72 -1.39 -36.53
C GLY A 260 -2.03 -0.96 -37.17
N GLY A 261 -2.03 0.24 -37.77
CA GLY A 261 -2.59 0.49 -39.09
C GLY A 261 -4.11 0.53 -39.26
N ILE A 262 -4.64 1.75 -39.30
CA ILE A 262 -5.92 2.12 -39.91
C ILE A 262 -5.90 1.76 -41.42
N LYS A 263 -6.94 1.06 -41.89
CA LYS A 263 -7.40 1.10 -43.29
C LYS A 263 -8.92 1.28 -43.31
N ARG A 264 -9.37 2.42 -43.85
CA ARG A 264 -10.76 2.67 -44.23
C ARG A 264 -11.09 1.92 -45.51
N LYS A 265 -12.30 1.37 -45.58
CA LYS A 265 -13.12 1.25 -46.80
C LYS A 265 -14.60 1.44 -46.41
N MET A 266 -15.21 2.50 -46.95
CA MET A 266 -16.62 2.55 -47.42
C MET A 266 -16.83 1.36 -48.39
N GLU A 267 -17.98 0.72 -48.52
CA GLU A 267 -19.35 1.21 -48.84
C GLU A 267 -20.24 -0.07 -48.74
N GLU A 268 -21.41 0.00 -48.10
CA GLU A 268 -22.76 0.02 -48.73
C GLU A 268 -23.48 -1.36 -48.72
N ASP A 269 -24.80 -1.26 -48.51
CA ASP A 269 -25.88 -2.22 -48.80
C ASP A 269 -26.05 -3.46 -47.90
N ASP A 270 -27.24 -3.88 -47.50
CA ASP A 270 -28.58 -3.27 -47.50
C ASP A 270 -29.51 -4.19 -46.67
N GLU A 271 -30.63 -3.61 -46.23
CA GLU A 271 -31.94 -4.24 -46.01
C GLU A 271 -32.09 -5.72 -45.59
N LYS A 272 -32.56 -5.91 -44.34
CA LYS A 272 -33.71 -6.74 -43.87
C LYS A 272 -33.46 -6.96 -42.37
N GLU A 273 -34.28 -6.48 -41.43
CA GLU A 273 -35.68 -6.86 -41.28
C GLU A 273 -36.32 -5.97 -40.19
N LYS A 274 -36.97 -4.87 -40.61
CA LYS A 274 -38.05 -4.25 -39.84
C LYS A 274 -39.33 -5.01 -40.15
N LYS A 275 -39.77 -5.91 -39.27
CA LYS A 275 -41.19 -6.31 -39.18
C LYS A 275 -41.56 -6.88 -37.81
N ALA A 276 -41.68 -5.98 -36.83
CA ALA A 276 -42.63 -6.04 -35.71
C ALA A 276 -42.54 -4.69 -34.96
N ARG A 277 -42.97 -3.56 -35.56
CA ARG A 277 -44.32 -2.98 -35.35
C ARG A 277 -44.93 -3.42 -34.01
N LEU A 278 -44.90 -2.58 -32.97
CA LEU A 278 -45.88 -1.50 -32.74
C LEU A 278 -47.31 -1.92 -33.12
N GLY A 279 -48.13 -2.09 -32.08
CA GLY A 279 -49.55 -2.47 -32.07
C GLY A 279 -49.75 -3.44 -30.91
N SER A 280 -50.11 -3.00 -29.71
CA SER A 280 -51.42 -2.41 -29.44
C SER A 280 -51.41 -1.69 -28.08
N VAL A 281 -51.73 -0.40 -28.11
CA VAL A 281 -52.64 0.20 -27.13
C VAL A 281 -53.99 0.22 -27.85
N VAL A 282 -55.06 -0.29 -27.23
CA VAL A 282 -56.43 0.25 -27.21
C VAL A 282 -57.31 -0.69 -26.36
N LEU A 283 -58.00 -0.03 -25.40
CA LEU A 283 -59.11 -0.45 -24.51
C LEU A 283 -58.80 -1.38 -23.34
#